data_AF-A0A9R1J0W7-F1
#
_entry.id   AF-A0A9R1J0W7-F1
#
_cell.length_a   1.000
_cell.length_b   1.000
_cell.length_c   1.000
_cell.angle_alpha   90.00
_cell.angle_beta   90.00
_cell.angle_gamma   90.00
#
_symmetry.space_group_name_H-M   'P 1'
#
loop_
_entity.id
_entity.type
_entity.pdbx_description
1 polymer ?
#
loop_
_entity_poly.entity_id
_entity_poly.type
_entity_poly.pdbx_seq_one_letter_code
_entity_poly.pdbx_strand_id
1 'polypeptide(L)' 'VLFQVQEFLGVPVRKLVSRQVKIHTRPLPDLVRNWEDVNSRLNRTEYARFLDGADYVK' A
#
# COMPACT_ATOMS: atom_id res chain seq x y z
N VAL A 1 12.60 -0.54 4.97
CA VAL A 1 12.07 -0.69 3.60
C VAL A 1 12.65 0.35 2.64
N LEU A 2 12.42 1.66 2.79
CA LEU A 2 12.89 2.66 1.81
C LEU A 2 14.40 2.93 1.82
N PHE A 3 15.12 2.64 2.90
CA PHE A 3 16.59 2.75 2.94
C PHE A 3 17.27 1.63 2.13
N GLN A 4 16.75 0.41 2.19
CA GLN A 4 17.27 -0.75 1.44
C GLN A 4 17.20 -0.53 -0.07
N VAL A 5 16.14 0.15 -0.55
CA VAL A 5 15.99 0.53 -1.96
C VAL A 5 17.04 1.57 -2.36
N GLN A 6 17.32 2.54 -1.50
CA GLN A 6 18.34 3.57 -1.77
C GLN A 6 19.74 2.95 -1.81
N GLU A 7 20.05 2.02 -0.90
CA GLU A 7 21.30 1.24 -0.90
C GLU A 7 21.45 0.39 -2.16
N PHE A 8 20.39 -0.33 -2.56
CA PHE A 8 20.37 -1.12 -3.78
C PHE A 8 20.68 -0.28 -5.03
N LEU A 9 20.15 0.94 -5.09
CA LEU A 9 20.37 1.86 -6.20
C LEU A 9 21.70 2.63 -6.11
N GLY A 10 22.45 2.50 -5.03
CA GLY A 10 23.70 3.25 -4.81
C GLY A 10 23.50 4.76 -4.66
N VAL A 11 22.31 5.21 -4.26
CA VAL A 11 22.01 6.64 -4.08
C VAL A 11 22.17 7.04 -2.61
N PRO A 12 22.49 8.33 -2.31
CA PRO A 12 22.62 8.79 -0.93
C PRO A 12 21.35 8.55 -0.12
N VAL A 13 21.47 7.82 1.00
CA VAL A 13 20.34 7.51 1.88
C VAL A 13 19.83 8.78 2.54
N ARG A 14 18.55 9.09 2.32
CA ARG A 14 17.84 10.22 2.90
C ARG A 14 16.43 9.82 3.32
N LYS A 15 15.84 10.62 4.20
CA LYS A 15 14.42 10.49 4.55
C LYS A 15 13.59 10.89 3.33
N LEU A 16 13.02 9.90 2.65
CA LEU A 16 12.11 10.13 1.53
C LEU A 16 10.75 10.56 2.08
N VAL A 17 10.27 11.71 1.63
CA VAL A 17 8.92 12.20 1.90
C VAL A 17 8.24 12.40 0.56
N SER A 18 7.10 11.73 0.36
CA SER A 18 6.29 11.98 -0.82
C SER A 18 5.59 13.33 -0.66
N ARG A 19 5.74 14.21 -1.65
CA ARG A 19 4.92 15.44 -1.76
C ARG A 19 3.59 15.17 -2.47
N GLN A 20 3.36 13.94 -2.92
CA GLN A 20 2.13 13.55 -3.59
C GLN A 20 0.97 13.57 -2.59
N VAL A 21 -0.09 14.30 -2.94
CA VAL A 21 -1.37 14.19 -2.25
C VAL A 21 -1.99 12.86 -2.65
N LYS A 22 -2.20 11.96 -1.68
CA LYS A 22 -2.87 10.68 -1.93
C LYS A 22 -4.31 10.96 -2.34
N ILE A 23 -4.66 10.66 -3.60
CA ILE A 23 -6.01 10.91 -4.14
C ILE A 23 -7.01 9.81 -3.77
N HIS A 24 -6.53 8.65 -3.33
CA HIS A 24 -7.35 7.57 -2.79
C HIS A 24 -7.38 7.68 -1.27
N THR A 25 -8.32 8.49 -0.78
CA THR A 25 -8.50 8.79 0.65
C THR A 25 -9.47 7.84 1.35
N ARG A 26 -10.21 7.03 0.58
CA ARG A 26 -11.17 6.05 1.09
C ARG A 26 -10.59 4.64 1.06
N PRO A 27 -10.96 3.76 2.01
CA PRO A 27 -10.57 2.36 2.00
C PRO A 27 -10.89 1.67 0.66
N LEU A 28 -10.07 0.67 0.31
CA LEU A 28 -10.28 -0.15 -0.89
C LEU A 28 -11.71 -0.74 -1.03
N PRO A 29 -12.40 -1.19 0.04
CA PRO A 29 -13.79 -1.64 -0.06
C PRO A 29 -14.74 -0.64 -0.73
N ASP A 30 -14.56 0.66 -0.47
CA ASP A 30 -15.44 1.72 -0.96
C ASP A 30 -15.16 2.10 -2.42
N LEU A 31 -14.02 1.67 -2.95
CA LEU A 31 -13.53 2.02 -4.29
C LEU A 31 -13.69 0.88 -5.30
N VAL A 32 -13.94 -0.35 -4.81
CA VAL A 32 -13.99 -1.55 -5.64
C VAL A 32 -15.39 -2.15 -5.60
N ARG A 33 -16.08 -2.12 -6.73
CA ARG A 33 -17.47 -2.61 -6.83
C ARG A 33 -17.64 -4.08 -6.43
N ASN A 34 -16.67 -4.92 -6.74
CA ASN A 34 -16.68 -6.36 -6.44
C ASN A 34 -15.73 -6.70 -5.28
N TRP A 35 -15.69 -5.85 -4.26
CA TRP A 35 -14.73 -5.98 -3.17
C TRP A 35 -14.77 -7.34 -2.47
N GLU A 36 -15.96 -7.91 -2.25
CA GLU A 36 -16.11 -9.19 -1.58
C GLU A 36 -15.41 -10.35 -2.32
N ASP A 37 -15.51 -10.37 -3.65
CA ASP A 37 -14.83 -11.35 -4.50
C ASP A 37 -13.30 -11.16 -4.47
N VAL A 38 -12.84 -9.91 -4.49
CA VAL A 38 -11.41 -9.59 -4.44
C VAL A 38 -10.84 -9.99 -3.08
N ASN A 39 -11.52 -9.63 -2.00
CA ASN A 39 -11.11 -9.93 -0.64
C ASN A 39 -11.05 -11.45 -0.41
N SER A 40 -12.08 -12.19 -0.80
CA SER A 40 -12.13 -13.65 -0.62
C SER A 40 -11.01 -14.39 -1.39
N ARG A 41 -10.63 -13.90 -2.58
CA ARG A 41 -9.54 -14.48 -3.37
C ARG A 41 -8.16 -14.15 -2.79
N LEU A 42 -7.93 -12.90 -2.36
CA LEU A 42 -6.61 -12.45 -1.91
C LEU A 42 -6.32 -12.81 -0.46
N ASN A 43 -7.33 -12.97 0.39
CA ASN A 43 -7.16 -13.26 1.82
C ASN A 43 -6.45 -14.60 2.10
N ARG A 44 -6.45 -15.54 1.15
CA ARG A 44 -5.72 -16.82 1.25
C ARG A 44 -4.34 -16.81 0.58
N THR A 45 -3.86 -15.64 0.17
CA THR A 45 -2.58 -15.49 -0.53
C THR A 45 -1.63 -14.62 0.28
N GLU A 46 -0.37 -14.57 -0.12
CA GLU A 46 0.64 -13.65 0.43
C GLU A 46 0.24 -12.16 0.29
N TYR A 47 -0.75 -11.86 -0.55
CA TYR A 47 -1.27 -10.51 -0.79
C TYR A 47 -2.31 -10.08 0.24
N ALA A 48 -2.74 -10.94 1.17
CA ALA A 48 -3.70 -10.59 2.22
C ALA A 48 -3.26 -9.36 3.03
N ARG A 49 -1.96 -9.21 3.26
CA ARG A 49 -1.34 -8.05 3.94
C ARG A 49 -1.63 -6.68 3.30
N PHE A 50 -2.04 -6.65 2.03
CA PHE A 50 -2.41 -5.41 1.34
C PHE A 50 -3.89 -5.03 1.54
N LEU A 51 -4.70 -5.94 2.12
CA LEU A 51 -6.12 -5.73 2.38
C LEU A 51 -6.38 -5.07 3.74
N ASP A 52 -5.42 -5.13 4.67
CA ASP A 52 -5.54 -4.72 6.08
C ASP A 52 -5.84 -3.22 6.29
N GLY A 53 -5.89 -2.42 5.22
CA GLY A 53 -6.34 -1.03 5.28
C GLY A 53 -5.45 -0.11 6.12
N ALA A 54 -4.28 -0.57 6.57
CA ALA A 54 -3.31 0.21 7.37
C ALA A 54 -2.94 1.54 6.71
N ASP A 55 -3.00 1.56 5.37
CA ASP A 55 -2.78 2.73 4.52
C ASP A 55 -3.87 3.82 4.61
N TYR A 56 -4.98 3.56 5.30
CA TYR A 56 -6.16 4.42 5.44
C TYR A 56 -6.54 4.73 6.90
N VAL A 57 -5.88 4.09 7.88
CA VAL A 57 -6.05 4.40 9.31
C VAL A 57 -5.20 5.63 9.64
N LYS A 58 -5.83 6.65 10.26
CA LYS A 58 -5.17 7.91 10.68
C LYS A 58 -4.28 7.74 11.90
#